data_AF-A0A643CZ36-F1
#
_entry.id   AF-A0A643CZ36-F1
#
_cell.length_a   1.000
_cell.length_b   1.000
_cell.length_c   1.000
_cell.angle_alpha   90.00
_cell.angle_beta   90.00
_cell.angle_gamma   90.00
#
_symmetry.space_group_name_H-M   'P 1'
#
loop_
_entity.id
_entity.type
_entity.pdbx_description
1 polymer ?
#
loop_
_entity_poly.entity_id
_entity_poly.type
_entity_poly.pdbx_seq_one_letter_code
_entity_poly.pdbx_strand_id
1 'polypeptide(L)' 'PTDQYLLAALPHMPECSGIALGIDRLLMVVMNQVKIDQVIAFPAEIA' A
#
# COMPACT_ATOMS: atom_id res chain seq x y z
N PRO A 1 -9.87 16.99 -4.73
CA PRO A 1 -11.25 17.27 -4.26
C PRO A 1 -11.48 16.47 -2.97
N THR A 2 -12.33 16.95 -2.07
CA THR A 2 -12.68 16.19 -0.86
C THR A 2 -13.50 14.95 -1.24
N ASP A 3 -13.21 13.81 -0.61
CA ASP A 3 -13.96 12.56 -0.84
C ASP A 3 -15.29 12.60 -0.07
N GLN A 4 -16.40 12.79 -0.80
CA GLN A 4 -17.74 12.86 -0.23
C GLN A 4 -18.27 11.48 0.20
N TYR A 5 -17.78 10.39 -0.40
CA TYR A 5 -18.19 9.04 -0.05
C TYR A 5 -17.62 8.63 1.31
N LEU A 6 -16.34 8.96 1.56
CA LEU A 6 -15.74 8.75 2.87
C LEU A 6 -16.47 9.54 3.96
N LEU A 7 -16.77 10.83 3.73
CA LEU A 7 -17.47 11.66 4.71
C LEU A 7 -18.87 11.14 5.03
N ALA A 8 -19.62 10.66 4.04
CA ALA A 8 -20.93 10.06 4.25
C ALA A 8 -20.86 8.74 5.04
N ALA A 9 -19.74 8.01 4.97
CA ALA A 9 -19.53 6.74 5.66
C ALA A 9 -19.11 6.90 7.13
N LEU A 10 -18.34 7.94 7.48
CA LEU A 10 -17.76 8.14 8.82
C LEU A 10 -18.76 8.00 10.00
N PRO A 11 -19.98 8.56 9.96
CA PRO A 11 -20.94 8.41 11.07
C PRO A 11 -21.37 6.97 11.35
N HIS A 12 -21.16 6.06 10.41
CA HIS A 12 -21.55 4.65 10.50
C HIS A 12 -20.36 3.71 10.75
N MET A 13 -19.14 4.25 10.87
CA MET A 13 -17.93 3.46 11.06
C MET A 13 -17.77 3.07 12.54
N PRO A 14 -17.66 1.78 12.89
CA PRO A 14 -17.41 1.36 14.27
C PRO A 14 -15.98 1.68 14.70
N GLU A 15 -15.76 1.67 16.01
CA GLU A 15 -14.42 1.73 16.61
C GLU A 15 -13.53 0.61 16.04
N CYS A 16 -12.41 0.98 15.43
CA CYS A 16 -11.50 0.05 14.78
C CYS A 16 -10.07 0.63 14.66
N SER A 17 -9.11 -0.24 14.36
CA SER A 17 -7.71 0.11 14.10
C SER A 17 -7.27 -0.47 12.75
N GLY A 18 -6.52 0.31 11.97
CA GLY A 18 -5.98 -0.11 10.68
C GLY A 18 -4.49 0.16 10.56
N ILE A 19 -3.78 -0.69 9.80
CA ILE A 19 -2.37 -0.51 9.46
C ILE A 19 -2.15 -0.83 7.98
N ALA A 20 -1.26 -0.07 7.33
CA ALA A 20 -0.83 -0.33 5.96
C ALA A 20 0.62 -0.82 5.96
N LEU A 21 0.88 -1.95 5.30
CA LEU A 21 2.21 -2.56 5.17
C LEU A 21 2.61 -2.64 3.70
N GLY A 22 3.78 -2.09 3.35
CA GLY A 22 4.32 -2.18 1.99
C GLY A 22 4.95 -3.54 1.73
N ILE A 23 4.22 -4.43 1.02
CA ILE A 23 4.68 -5.80 0.74
C ILE A 23 5.95 -5.82 -0.11
N ASP A 24 6.09 -4.93 -1.10
CA ASP A 24 7.29 -4.91 -1.95
C ASP A 24 8.55 -4.61 -1.10
N ARG A 25 8.46 -3.65 -0.18
CA ARG A 25 9.57 -3.35 0.73
C ARG A 25 9.82 -4.47 1.74
N LEU A 26 8.77 -5.16 2.18
CA LEU A 26 8.94 -6.37 2.99
C LEU A 26 9.70 -7.45 2.20
N LEU A 27 9.34 -7.68 0.94
CA LEU A 27 10.04 -8.62 0.06
C LEU A 27 11.49 -8.21 -0.16
N MET A 28 11.79 -6.91 -0.33
CA MET A 28 13.17 -6.43 -0.42
C MET A 28 13.99 -6.89 0.80
N VAL A 29 13.45 -6.76 2.02
CA VAL A 29 14.15 -7.21 3.23
C VAL A 29 14.29 -8.73 3.27
N VAL A 30 13.20 -9.48 3.05
CA VAL A 30 13.18 -10.95 3.10
C VAL A 30 14.14 -11.55 2.06
N MET A 31 14.27 -10.92 0.90
CA MET A 31 15.10 -11.36 -0.22
C MET A 31 16.47 -10.67 -0.29
N ASN A 32 16.81 -9.84 0.70
CA ASN A 32 18.05 -9.05 0.76
C ASN A 32 18.33 -8.23 -0.52
N GLN A 33 17.31 -7.55 -1.04
CA GLN A 33 17.37 -6.65 -2.20
C GLN A 33 17.41 -5.19 -1.75
N VAL A 34 18.05 -4.33 -2.55
CA VAL A 34 18.30 -2.92 -2.23
C VAL A 34 17.48 -1.95 -3.08
N LYS A 35 16.83 -2.43 -4.14
CA LYS A 35 15.94 -1.66 -4.99
C LYS A 35 14.60 -2.38 -5.18
N ILE A 36 13.54 -1.59 -5.38
CA ILE A 36 12.16 -2.09 -5.48
C ILE A 36 11.88 -2.81 -6.82
N ASP A 37 12.58 -2.44 -7.88
CA ASP A 37 12.53 -3.09 -9.21
C ASP A 37 13.00 -4.56 -9.16
N GLN A 38 13.83 -4.91 -8.18
CA GLN A 38 14.32 -6.29 -7.98
C GLN A 38 13.27 -7.25 -7.41
N VAL A 39 12.12 -6.73 -6.94
CA VAL A 39 11.03 -7.52 -6.35
C VAL A 39 9.68 -7.33 -7.06
N ILE A 40 9.66 -6.52 -8.13
CA ILE A 40 8.47 -6.27 -8.96
C ILE A 40 8.70 -6.94 -10.32
N ALA A 41 7.73 -7.75 -10.78
CA ALA A 41 7.87 -8.50 -12.04
C ALA A 41 8.04 -7.61 -13.28
N PHE A 42 7.32 -6.48 -13.32
CA PHE A 42 7.39 -5.49 -14.40
C PHE A 42 7.46 -4.08 -13.78
N PRO A 43 8.66 -3.53 -13.58
CA PRO A 43 8.85 -2.16 -13.09
C PRO A 43 8.22 -1.11 -14.03
N ALA A 44 8.00 0.10 -13.52
CA ALA A 44 7.27 1.17 -14.21
C ALA A 44 7.88 1.56 -15.56
N GLU A 45 9.16 1.32 -15.77
CA GLU A 45 9.88 1.63 -17.01
C GLU A 45 9.56 0.65 -18.15
N ILE A 46 9.06 -0.55 -17.84
CA ILE A 46 8.78 -1.61 -18.82
C ILE A 46 7.33 -2.11 -18.79
N ALA A 47 6.47 -1.52 -17.95
CA ALA A 47 5.06 -1.84 -17.80
C ALA A 47 4.19 -1.21 -18.89
#